data_AF-A0A7V9N6Y0-F1
#
_entry.id   AF-A0A7V9N6Y0-F1
#
_cell.length_a   1.000
_cell.length_b   1.000
_cell.length_c   1.000
_cell.angle_alpha   90.00
_cell.angle_beta   90.00
_cell.angle_gamma   90.00
#
_symmetry.space_group_name_H-M   'P 1'
#
loop_
_entity.id
_entity.type
_entity.pdbx_description
1 polymer ?
#
loop_
_entity_poly.entity_id
_entity_poly.type
_entity_poly.pdbx_seq_one_letter_code
_entity_poly.pdbx_strand_id
1 'polypeptide(L)'
;LHRAAAAETGLAPGTPVVAGGGDGQCGLLGAGAVNAGDVAAIAGTTTPVMMELDRPQFDDQRRTWTRSGLDLGRWALEANAGITGLAFRWVRDLLHEIPTEDSYAAMVRLADGVPVGSRGTRSFLGPKLMKSGWLATLGESGSVSGIGPFGGRRPEIIRATMESICYAVRAN
;
A
#
# COMPACT_ATOMS: atom_id res chain seq x y z
N LEU A 1 -21.76 -24.91 9.02
CA LEU A 1 -22.03 -23.99 10.13
C LEU A 1 -22.95 -24.67 11.15
N HIS A 2 -22.62 -24.67 12.45
CA HIS A 2 -23.47 -25.26 13.49
C HIS A 2 -24.68 -24.36 13.81
N ARG A 3 -25.74 -24.93 14.41
CA ARG A 3 -27.03 -24.22 14.64
C ARG A 3 -26.89 -22.92 15.43
N ALA A 4 -26.06 -22.90 16.48
CA ALA A 4 -25.86 -21.68 17.28
C ALA A 4 -25.27 -20.52 16.45
N ALA A 5 -24.19 -20.76 15.68
CA ALA A 5 -23.61 -19.74 14.82
C ALA A 5 -24.53 -19.31 13.66
N ALA A 6 -25.36 -20.24 13.16
CA ALA A 6 -26.40 -19.90 12.18
C ALA A 6 -27.43 -18.90 12.74
N ALA A 7 -27.87 -19.08 13.99
CA ALA A 7 -28.81 -18.17 14.65
C ALA A 7 -28.22 -16.77 14.89
N GLU A 8 -26.92 -16.69 15.21
CA GLU A 8 -26.24 -15.41 15.46
C GLU A 8 -25.91 -14.62 14.17
N THR A 9 -25.60 -15.34 13.08
CA THR A 9 -25.16 -14.72 11.82
C THR A 9 -26.27 -14.54 10.79
N GLY A 10 -27.41 -15.22 10.96
CA GLY A 10 -28.48 -15.27 9.97
C GLY A 10 -28.19 -16.19 8.77
N LEU A 11 -27.03 -16.88 8.77
CA LEU A 11 -26.69 -17.86 7.74
C LEU A 11 -27.45 -19.17 7.96
N ALA A 12 -27.68 -19.93 6.88
CA ALA A 12 -28.36 -21.20 6.96
C ALA A 12 -27.55 -22.25 7.78
N PRO A 13 -28.20 -23.08 8.61
CA PRO A 13 -27.55 -24.25 9.19
C PRO A 13 -26.97 -25.13 8.07
N GLY A 14 -25.74 -25.61 8.27
CA GLY A 14 -25.06 -26.40 7.25
C GLY A 14 -24.35 -25.58 6.15
N THR A 15 -24.42 -24.24 6.14
CA THR A 15 -23.60 -23.41 5.24
C THR A 15 -22.12 -23.83 5.33
N PRO A 16 -21.46 -24.18 4.20
CA PRO A 16 -20.05 -24.54 4.20
C PRO A 16 -19.19 -23.42 4.79
N VAL A 17 -18.23 -23.80 5.63
CA VAL A 17 -17.23 -22.89 6.18
C VAL A 17 -15.88 -23.41 5.70
N VAL A 18 -15.15 -22.55 5.00
CA VAL A 18 -13.80 -22.85 4.49
C VAL A 18 -12.77 -22.13 5.35
N ALA A 19 -11.57 -22.70 5.44
CA ALA A 19 -10.45 -21.98 6.02
C ALA A 19 -10.13 -20.75 5.16
N GLY A 20 -10.02 -19.59 5.79
CA GLY A 20 -9.56 -18.37 5.12
C GLY A 20 -8.04 -18.35 4.98
N GLY A 21 -7.53 -17.39 4.21
CA GLY A 21 -6.11 -17.08 4.11
C GLY A 21 -5.73 -15.82 4.88
N GLY A 22 -4.43 -15.54 4.93
CA GLY A 22 -3.96 -14.21 5.32
C GLY A 22 -4.46 -13.13 4.37
N ASP A 23 -4.71 -11.94 4.90
CA ASP A 23 -5.27 -10.80 4.15
C ASP A 23 -4.47 -10.46 2.89
N GLY A 24 -3.14 -10.46 2.98
CA GLY A 24 -2.25 -10.19 1.86
C GLY A 24 -2.32 -11.28 0.79
N GLN A 25 -2.34 -12.55 1.18
CA GLN A 25 -2.48 -13.67 0.24
C GLN A 25 -3.84 -13.66 -0.46
N CYS A 26 -4.92 -13.36 0.28
CA CYS A 26 -6.24 -13.14 -0.31
C CYS A 26 -6.24 -11.95 -1.28
N GLY A 27 -5.47 -10.90 -0.97
CA GLY A 27 -5.28 -9.74 -1.84
C GLY A 27 -4.54 -10.06 -3.15
N LEU A 28 -3.52 -10.94 -3.12
CA LEU A 28 -2.86 -11.45 -4.33
C LEU A 28 -3.86 -12.19 -5.22
N LEU A 29 -4.62 -13.11 -4.64
CA LEU A 29 -5.66 -13.85 -5.35
C LEU A 29 -6.71 -12.90 -5.96
N GLY A 30 -7.18 -11.92 -5.19
CA GLY A 30 -8.15 -10.91 -5.66
C GLY A 30 -7.61 -10.01 -6.77
N ALA A 31 -6.29 -9.78 -6.80
CA ALA A 31 -5.60 -9.05 -7.88
C ALA A 31 -5.30 -9.92 -9.11
N GLY A 32 -5.56 -11.23 -9.06
CA GLY A 32 -5.23 -12.18 -10.12
C GLY A 32 -3.76 -12.61 -10.15
N ALA A 33 -2.98 -12.28 -9.12
CA ALA A 33 -1.59 -12.71 -8.98
C ALA A 33 -1.52 -14.12 -8.36
N VAL A 34 -1.69 -15.13 -9.21
CA VAL A 34 -1.86 -16.54 -8.80
C VAL A 34 -0.76 -17.45 -9.30
N ASN A 35 0.08 -16.97 -10.22
CA ASN A 35 1.21 -17.72 -10.76
C ASN A 35 2.51 -17.30 -10.07
N ALA A 36 3.50 -18.21 -10.06
CA ALA A 36 4.82 -17.86 -9.54
C ALA A 36 5.44 -16.73 -10.37
N GLY A 37 5.95 -15.71 -9.69
CA GLY A 37 6.48 -14.50 -10.30
C GLY A 37 5.44 -13.39 -10.51
N ASP A 38 4.14 -13.66 -10.36
CA ASP A 38 3.13 -12.60 -10.38
C ASP A 38 3.34 -11.66 -9.19
N VAL A 39 3.28 -10.34 -9.44
CA VAL A 39 3.47 -9.30 -8.43
C VAL A 39 2.22 -8.44 -8.33
N ALA A 40 1.77 -8.15 -7.11
CA ALA A 40 0.72 -7.18 -6.86
C ALA A 40 1.12 -6.19 -5.76
N ALA A 41 0.70 -4.95 -5.94
CA ALA A 41 0.72 -3.93 -4.90
C ALA A 41 -0.69 -3.71 -4.36
N ILE A 42 -0.90 -3.94 -3.07
CA ILE A 42 -2.20 -3.76 -2.42
C ILE A 42 -2.25 -2.34 -1.85
N ALA A 43 -2.74 -1.39 -2.65
CA ALA A 43 -2.76 0.01 -2.26
C ALA A 43 -3.88 0.33 -1.25
N GLY A 44 -3.51 0.69 -0.02
CA GLY A 44 -4.42 1.14 1.04
C GLY A 44 -3.75 2.12 1.99
N THR A 45 -4.07 2.05 3.29
CA THR A 45 -3.40 2.84 4.35
C THR A 45 -1.87 2.73 4.25
N THR A 46 -1.40 1.49 4.07
CA THR A 46 -0.05 1.14 3.64
C THR A 46 -0.11 0.44 2.28
N THR A 47 1.03 0.08 1.70
CA THR A 47 1.05 -0.68 0.45
C THR A 47 2.02 -1.85 0.52
N PRO A 48 1.55 -3.04 0.94
CA PRO A 48 2.27 -4.29 0.70
C PRO A 48 2.52 -4.47 -0.81
N VAL A 49 3.74 -4.87 -1.15
CA VAL A 49 4.15 -5.28 -2.48
C VAL A 49 4.56 -6.73 -2.37
N MET A 50 3.83 -7.61 -3.04
CA MET A 50 3.96 -9.05 -2.84
C MET A 50 4.11 -9.78 -4.15
N MET A 51 4.88 -10.87 -4.12
CA MET A 51 5.11 -11.76 -5.23
C MET A 51 4.73 -13.19 -4.85
N GLU A 52 3.99 -13.86 -5.72
CA GLU A 52 3.72 -15.29 -5.56
C GLU A 52 4.95 -16.13 -5.92
N LEU A 53 5.19 -17.20 -5.16
CA LEU A 53 6.36 -18.06 -5.24
C LEU A 53 5.96 -19.54 -5.21
N ASP A 54 6.70 -20.36 -5.97
CA ASP A 54 6.57 -21.83 -5.97
C ASP A 54 7.48 -22.54 -4.95
N ARG A 55 8.36 -21.79 -4.29
CA ARG A 55 9.28 -22.26 -3.26
C ARG A 55 9.66 -21.10 -2.33
N PRO A 56 10.00 -21.35 -1.06
CA PRO A 56 10.39 -20.27 -0.17
C PRO A 56 11.69 -19.63 -0.65
N GLN A 57 11.75 -18.31 -0.62
CA GLN A 57 12.98 -17.54 -0.82
C GLN A 57 13.26 -16.75 0.45
N PHE A 58 14.51 -16.47 0.80
CA PHE A 58 14.83 -15.66 1.97
C PHE A 58 15.90 -14.65 1.58
N ASP A 59 15.78 -13.43 2.10
CA ASP A 59 16.78 -12.38 1.87
C ASP A 59 17.69 -12.23 3.09
N ASP A 60 18.98 -12.51 2.91
CA ASP A 60 19.99 -12.43 3.98
C ASP A 60 20.08 -11.02 4.58
N GLN A 61 19.78 -10.00 3.79
CA GLN A 61 19.74 -8.60 4.23
C GLN A 61 18.45 -8.21 4.95
N ARG A 62 17.48 -9.12 5.07
CA ARG A 62 16.18 -8.89 5.72
C ARG A 62 15.47 -7.66 5.17
N ARG A 63 15.41 -7.51 3.85
CA ARG A 63 14.64 -6.45 3.15
C ARG A 63 13.19 -6.87 2.98
N THR A 64 12.95 -8.16 2.76
CA THR A 64 11.63 -8.78 2.60
C THR A 64 11.37 -9.82 3.69
N TRP A 65 10.14 -10.31 3.78
CA TRP A 65 9.83 -11.55 4.49
C TRP A 65 9.12 -12.53 3.56
N THR A 66 9.11 -13.80 3.97
CA THR A 66 8.50 -14.89 3.21
C THR A 66 7.42 -15.54 4.03
N ARG A 67 6.22 -15.59 3.47
CA ARG A 67 5.02 -16.14 4.10
C ARG A 67 4.56 -17.37 3.32
N SER A 68 3.77 -18.23 3.96
CA SER A 68 3.05 -19.28 3.24
C SER A 68 2.00 -18.65 2.31
N GLY A 69 1.81 -19.25 1.14
CA GLY A 69 0.74 -18.89 0.19
C GLY A 69 -0.62 -19.46 0.63
N LEU A 70 -1.65 -19.28 -0.22
CA LEU A 70 -2.98 -19.86 0.02
C LEU A 70 -3.01 -21.39 -0.19
N ASP A 71 -2.25 -21.87 -1.18
CA ASP A 71 -2.20 -23.28 -1.53
C ASP A 71 -0.97 -23.99 -0.95
N LEU A 72 -1.08 -25.31 -0.78
CA LEU A 72 0.03 -26.14 -0.34
C LEU A 72 1.21 -26.04 -1.32
N GLY A 73 2.40 -25.79 -0.78
CA GLY A 73 3.62 -25.63 -1.57
C GLY A 73 3.78 -24.24 -2.22
N ARG A 74 2.80 -23.33 -2.04
CA ARG A 74 2.92 -21.93 -2.46
C ARG A 74 3.44 -21.05 -1.34
N TRP A 75 4.11 -19.98 -1.73
CA TRP A 75 4.75 -19.02 -0.84
C TRP A 75 4.53 -17.61 -1.37
N ALA A 76 4.61 -16.61 -0.50
CA ALA A 76 4.58 -15.22 -0.91
C ALA A 76 5.81 -14.50 -0.38
N LEU A 77 6.54 -13.82 -1.26
CA LEU A 77 7.55 -12.84 -0.87
C LEU A 77 6.85 -11.50 -0.68
N GLU A 78 7.18 -10.78 0.37
CA GLU A 78 6.59 -9.48 0.63
C GLU A 78 7.60 -8.45 1.07
N ALA A 79 7.42 -7.27 0.49
CA ALA A 79 7.93 -6.00 0.92
C ALA A 79 6.75 -5.05 1.22
N ASN A 80 7.03 -3.86 1.75
CA ASN A 80 5.98 -2.88 2.06
C ASN A 80 6.48 -1.47 1.82
N ALA A 81 5.77 -0.71 1.00
CA ALA A 81 6.07 0.68 0.70
C ALA A 81 5.78 1.64 1.88
N GLY A 82 5.35 1.12 3.03
CA GLY A 82 5.11 1.88 4.25
C GLY A 82 3.81 2.68 4.18
N ILE A 83 3.83 3.87 4.78
CA ILE A 83 2.65 4.73 4.93
C ILE A 83 2.40 5.47 3.62
N THR A 84 1.44 4.99 2.83
CA THR A 84 1.14 5.49 1.48
C THR A 84 -0.21 6.21 1.45
N GLY A 85 -1.34 5.50 1.49
CA GLY A 85 -2.68 6.10 1.47
C GLY A 85 -2.93 7.00 2.67
N LEU A 86 -2.35 6.67 3.83
CA LEU A 86 -2.40 7.55 5.00
C LEU A 86 -1.61 8.86 4.78
N ALA A 87 -0.45 8.81 4.10
CA ALA A 87 0.29 10.02 3.75
C ALA A 87 -0.49 10.88 2.74
N PHE A 88 -1.13 10.25 1.76
CA PHE A 88 -1.98 10.95 0.79
C PHE A 88 -3.21 11.58 1.45
N ARG A 89 -3.84 10.87 2.40
CA ARG A 89 -4.91 11.41 3.24
C ARG A 89 -4.43 12.59 4.08
N TRP A 90 -3.25 12.50 4.68
CA TRP A 90 -2.69 13.61 5.45
C TRP A 90 -2.47 14.86 4.59
N VAL A 91 -1.95 14.70 3.36
CA VAL A 91 -1.81 15.81 2.41
C VAL A 91 -3.16 16.38 2.00
N ARG A 92 -4.20 15.55 1.81
CA ARG A 92 -5.57 16.02 1.58
C ARG A 92 -6.04 16.92 2.72
N ASP A 93 -5.91 16.44 3.95
CA ASP A 93 -6.39 17.13 5.14
C ASP A 93 -5.60 18.42 5.43
N LEU A 94 -4.33 18.48 5.01
CA LEU A 94 -3.51 19.70 5.10
C LEU A 94 -3.92 20.76 4.07
N LEU A 95 -4.30 20.35 2.85
CA LEU A 95 -4.53 21.26 1.72
C LEU A 95 -6.01 21.62 1.51
N HIS A 96 -6.91 20.99 2.26
CA HIS A 96 -8.35 21.24 2.23
C HIS A 96 -8.84 21.50 3.65
N GLU A 97 -9.34 22.72 3.92
CA GLU A 97 -9.88 23.08 5.24
C GLU A 97 -11.06 22.19 5.67
N ILE A 98 -11.89 21.77 4.71
CA ILE A 98 -12.99 20.82 4.91
C ILE A 98 -12.89 19.74 3.82
N PRO A 99 -12.26 18.58 4.11
CA PRO A 99 -12.12 17.51 3.14
C PRO A 99 -13.43 16.74 2.94
N THR A 100 -13.81 16.49 1.69
CA THR A 100 -14.94 15.62 1.31
C THR A 100 -14.41 14.40 0.53
N GLU A 101 -15.30 13.47 0.14
CA GLU A 101 -14.92 12.36 -0.74
C GLU A 101 -14.37 12.86 -2.09
N ASP A 102 -14.93 13.95 -2.62
CA ASP A 102 -14.50 14.59 -3.87
C ASP A 102 -13.10 15.21 -3.79
N SER A 103 -12.57 15.46 -2.59
CA SER A 103 -11.25 16.06 -2.41
C SER A 103 -10.15 15.22 -3.06
N TYR A 104 -10.24 13.90 -3.04
CA TYR A 104 -9.25 13.04 -3.70
C TYR A 104 -9.28 13.22 -5.22
N ALA A 105 -10.47 13.22 -5.83
CA ALA A 105 -10.61 13.45 -7.26
C ALA A 105 -10.10 14.85 -7.66
N ALA A 106 -10.36 15.87 -6.84
CA ALA A 106 -9.83 17.21 -7.04
C ALA A 106 -8.29 17.25 -6.96
N MET A 107 -7.69 16.58 -5.98
CA MET A 107 -6.24 16.45 -5.86
C MET A 107 -5.62 15.79 -7.10
N VAL A 108 -6.21 14.69 -7.57
CA VAL A 108 -5.72 14.00 -8.79
C VAL A 108 -5.79 14.92 -10.00
N ARG A 109 -6.90 15.64 -10.21
CA ARG A 109 -7.02 16.63 -11.30
C ARG A 109 -5.98 17.74 -11.21
N LEU A 110 -5.69 18.24 -10.01
CA LEU A 110 -4.66 19.26 -9.81
C LEU A 110 -3.25 18.72 -10.12
N ALA A 111 -2.97 17.47 -9.78
CA ALA A 111 -1.68 16.82 -10.03
C ALA A 111 -1.46 16.47 -11.50
N ASP A 112 -2.53 16.31 -12.28
CA ASP A 112 -2.45 15.95 -13.70
C ASP A 112 -1.79 17.06 -14.56
N GLY A 113 -2.07 18.32 -14.23
CA GLY A 113 -1.43 19.47 -14.88
C GLY A 113 0.03 19.72 -14.50
N VAL A 114 0.60 18.91 -13.61
CA VAL A 114 1.99 19.04 -13.14
C VAL A 114 2.88 18.10 -13.94
N PRO A 115 4.01 18.58 -14.50
CA PRO A 115 4.95 17.72 -15.22
C PRO A 115 5.57 16.69 -14.29
N VAL A 116 5.98 15.55 -14.86
CA VAL A 116 6.74 14.50 -14.16
C VAL A 116 7.94 15.11 -13.42
N GLY A 117 8.16 14.66 -12.19
CA GLY A 117 9.19 15.20 -11.30
C GLY A 117 8.78 16.46 -10.56
N SER A 118 7.49 16.84 -10.63
CA SER A 118 6.86 17.84 -9.76
C SER A 118 7.57 19.20 -9.72
N ARG A 119 8.17 19.62 -10.85
CA ARG A 119 9.01 20.84 -10.95
C ARG A 119 10.12 20.91 -9.90
N GLY A 120 10.67 19.77 -9.52
CA GLY A 120 11.72 19.65 -8.50
C GLY A 120 11.21 19.56 -7.06
N THR A 121 9.89 19.66 -6.84
CA THR A 121 9.28 19.39 -5.52
C THR A 121 9.37 17.91 -5.18
N ARG A 122 9.76 17.59 -3.95
CA ARG A 122 9.91 16.21 -3.48
C ARG A 122 9.22 16.03 -2.14
N SER A 123 8.53 14.91 -1.98
CA SER A 123 7.75 14.58 -0.79
C SER A 123 8.30 13.31 -0.13
N PHE A 124 8.56 13.38 1.16
CA PHE A 124 9.04 12.28 2.00
C PHE A 124 8.12 12.18 3.22
N LEU A 125 6.84 11.86 3.00
CA LEU A 125 5.78 11.92 4.01
C LEU A 125 5.27 10.53 4.48
N GLY A 126 6.12 9.51 4.43
CA GLY A 126 5.76 8.16 4.90
C GLY A 126 6.16 6.98 3.99
N PRO A 127 6.13 7.11 2.65
CA PRO A 127 6.57 6.03 1.77
C PRO A 127 8.05 5.68 2.00
N LYS A 128 8.37 4.39 2.10
CA LYS A 128 9.71 3.92 2.46
C LYS A 128 10.05 2.55 1.88
N LEU A 129 11.34 2.22 1.97
CA LEU A 129 11.86 0.88 1.74
C LEU A 129 11.68 0.02 2.98
N MET A 130 11.17 -1.19 2.80
CA MET A 130 11.06 -2.16 3.88
C MET A 130 12.43 -2.68 4.30
N LYS A 131 12.58 -2.86 5.61
CA LYS A 131 13.64 -3.66 6.24
C LYS A 131 13.00 -4.54 7.30
N SER A 132 12.68 -5.78 6.95
CA SER A 132 12.03 -6.77 7.82
C SER A 132 12.78 -7.03 9.12
N GLY A 133 14.10 -6.76 9.18
CA GLY A 133 14.91 -6.83 10.40
C GLY A 133 14.61 -5.77 11.46
N TRP A 134 13.85 -4.72 11.13
CA TRP A 134 13.43 -3.66 12.04
C TRP A 134 11.95 -3.33 11.82
N LEU A 135 11.06 -3.92 12.62
CA LEU A 135 9.68 -3.43 12.78
C LEU A 135 9.71 -2.09 13.54
N ALA A 136 10.31 -1.06 12.94
CA ALA A 136 10.26 0.29 13.47
C ALA A 136 8.89 0.89 13.15
N THR A 137 7.96 0.69 14.09
CA THR A 137 6.71 1.43 14.16
C THR A 137 6.89 2.68 15.03
N LEU A 138 6.45 3.81 14.45
CA LEU A 138 5.99 5.05 15.09
C LEU A 138 7.07 6.08 15.45
N GLY A 139 7.02 7.22 14.73
CA GLY A 139 7.86 8.40 14.97
C GLY A 139 8.39 9.10 13.71
N GLU A 140 8.02 8.67 12.51
CA GLU A 140 8.62 9.20 11.28
C GLU A 140 8.07 10.61 10.98
N SER A 141 8.93 11.62 11.18
CA SER A 141 8.72 12.96 10.65
C SER A 141 8.97 12.95 9.15
N GLY A 142 8.11 13.65 8.41
CA GLY A 142 8.26 13.80 6.97
C GLY A 142 8.81 15.16 6.56
N SER A 143 9.26 15.27 5.32
CA SER A 143 9.67 16.57 4.76
C SER A 143 9.18 16.76 3.33
N VAL A 144 8.96 18.02 2.97
CA VAL A 144 8.75 18.45 1.59
C VAL A 144 9.88 19.42 1.23
N SER A 145 10.54 19.18 0.10
CA SER A 145 11.64 20.01 -0.40
C SER A 145 11.37 20.46 -1.83
N GLY A 146 12.17 21.40 -2.34
CA GLY A 146 11.95 22.01 -3.66
C GLY A 146 10.78 22.99 -3.67
N ILE A 147 10.66 23.77 -2.58
CA ILE A 147 9.66 24.84 -2.43
C ILE A 147 10.32 26.18 -2.81
N GLY A 148 9.66 26.95 -3.69
CA GLY A 148 10.12 28.27 -4.12
C GLY A 148 9.21 28.88 -5.19
N PRO A 149 9.61 29.99 -5.82
CA PRO A 149 8.78 30.66 -6.83
C PRO A 149 8.39 29.78 -8.04
N PHE A 150 9.16 28.73 -8.30
CA PHE A 150 8.99 27.85 -9.46
C PHE A 150 8.46 26.45 -9.13
N GLY A 151 8.20 26.14 -7.85
CA GLY A 151 7.79 24.81 -7.39
C GLY A 151 7.29 24.79 -5.95
N GLY A 152 6.64 23.70 -5.54
CA GLY A 152 6.18 23.50 -4.17
C GLY A 152 4.87 24.21 -3.86
N ARG A 153 4.07 24.56 -4.88
CA ARG A 153 2.68 24.97 -4.66
C ARG A 153 1.82 23.72 -4.49
N ARG A 154 0.56 23.94 -4.11
CA ARG A 154 -0.44 22.89 -3.87
C ARG A 154 -0.42 21.75 -4.90
N PRO A 155 -0.55 21.98 -6.23
CA PRO A 155 -0.57 20.88 -7.19
C PRO A 155 0.76 20.11 -7.24
N GLU A 156 1.91 20.80 -7.12
CA GLU A 156 3.23 20.14 -7.11
C GLU A 156 3.45 19.29 -5.85
N ILE A 157 2.97 19.70 -4.67
CA ILE A 157 3.05 18.90 -3.44
C ILE A 157 2.22 17.62 -3.56
N ILE A 158 1.02 17.73 -4.14
CA ILE A 158 0.14 16.57 -4.38
C ILE A 158 0.82 15.60 -5.34
N ARG A 159 1.30 16.09 -6.49
CA ARG A 159 2.01 15.27 -7.48
C ARG A 159 3.25 14.63 -6.89
N ALA A 160 4.06 15.37 -6.13
CA ALA A 160 5.28 14.87 -5.51
C ALA A 160 4.98 13.75 -4.49
N THR A 161 3.85 13.83 -3.79
CA THR A 161 3.41 12.79 -2.86
C THR A 161 2.97 11.53 -3.60
N MET A 162 2.22 11.66 -4.70
CA MET A 162 1.86 10.52 -5.56
C MET A 162 3.12 9.86 -6.16
N GLU A 163 4.04 10.65 -6.70
CA GLU A 163 5.30 10.15 -7.25
C GLU A 163 6.15 9.44 -6.19
N SER A 164 6.20 9.97 -4.96
CA SER A 164 6.90 9.35 -3.83
C SER A 164 6.35 7.95 -3.49
N ILE A 165 5.02 7.80 -3.48
CA ILE A 165 4.36 6.50 -3.29
C ILE A 165 4.77 5.53 -4.42
N CYS A 166 4.72 5.98 -5.68
CA CYS A 166 5.14 5.15 -6.81
C CYS A 166 6.61 4.74 -6.74
N TYR A 167 7.51 5.64 -6.32
CA TYR A 167 8.93 5.31 -6.12
C TYR A 167 9.13 4.27 -5.01
N ALA A 168 8.42 4.40 -3.90
CA ALA A 168 8.48 3.41 -2.82
C ALA A 168 7.95 2.04 -3.29
N VAL A 169 6.82 2.00 -4.00
CA VAL A 169 6.29 0.74 -4.58
C VAL A 169 7.28 0.12 -5.56
N ARG A 170 7.91 0.90 -6.44
CA ARG A 170 8.91 0.39 -7.40
C ARG A 170 10.17 -0.16 -6.74
N ALA A 171 10.58 0.45 -5.63
CA ALA A 171 11.85 0.12 -4.97
C ALA A 171 11.74 -1.07 -4.01
N ASN A 172 10.51 -1.45 -3.64
CA ASN A 172 10.17 -2.64 -2.87
C ASN A 172 9.80 -3.79 -3.83
#